data_AF-A0A660ZPY3-F1
#
_entry.id   AF-A0A660ZPY3-F1
#
_cell.length_a   1.000
_cell.length_b   1.000
_cell.length_c   1.000
_cell.angle_alpha   90.00
_cell.angle_beta   90.00
_cell.angle_gamma   90.00
#
_symmetry.space_group_name_H-M   'P 1'
#
loop_
_entity.id
_entity.type
_entity.pdbx_description
1 polymer ?
#
loop_
_entity_poly.entity_id
_entity_poly.type
_entity_poly.pdbx_seq_one_letter_code
_entity_poly.pdbx_strand_id
1 'polypeptide(L)'
;MKRVLKKRQKIVKGMPSAVALSILIHVALFLLAGMLVVFTVVRKEEQKFVPPKAVERPKMKLKKPKVKVKKTSKPKPTTRIATKVRKANMPDIVLPGMSLMTSGLAGGIGGFDTMSDLGEVSVFGSGQSIGNDFVGTFYDFKRDRQGRPLSTVKEDFAYKLANFVKRGWKTSVLASYYQSPRKLYTTSFMVPPIKSMLGPRAFGDDTGCWFCMVLYNGKLVYPEDIKFRFWGFGDDILLVRVDGKLVLNGNWHSDGGNTYVTDIGGSWDSTSNDDARYWYGNNKARVGDWIELKAGELHDMEVMIGEVPGGSFSAMLTVQVEGMEYERNRQGGPILPMFSTAEPSRDLQDAIYKDLIRGEVAVTNGPVFRDYLLMPQTNRMEAVAADSVETESKRHVWTRIDGKKIEAEYVTLIADKVVLEYSQGKQLKVPMANLSPVDREYIELMNSPKFAIDFVKLGNNKLNRYELSPMEIHWAVPQPRVNDYTFGAKVKQMSSGLYNHELTVEYFAIGKESLGNKYILLDRQSSTFTPTRENGRSHEFKGAPIELVEYDLDEQRRGAKPVGNLVTITDKRGHIIQYRAPYSWLWENIENLKRLPVGSYMDKTCTRVYPTPPKSTRW
;
A
#
# COMPACT_ATOMS: atom_id res chain seq x y z
N MET A 1 -86.63 12.14 27.84
CA MET A 1 -86.44 12.31 29.30
C MET A 1 -85.00 11.93 29.66
N LYS A 2 -84.23 12.87 30.23
CA LYS A 2 -82.84 12.67 30.67
C LYS A 2 -82.81 11.84 31.96
N ARG A 3 -81.93 10.82 32.05
CA ARG A 3 -81.52 10.23 33.34
C ARG A 3 -80.00 10.07 33.39
N VAL A 4 -79.44 10.70 34.41
CA VAL A 4 -78.01 10.81 34.75
C VAL A 4 -77.55 9.52 35.43
N LEU A 5 -76.41 8.97 35.02
CA LEU A 5 -75.70 7.89 35.71
C LEU A 5 -74.34 8.40 36.24
N LYS A 6 -74.17 8.26 37.56
CA LYS A 6 -72.98 8.59 38.35
C LYS A 6 -71.76 7.75 37.93
N LYS A 7 -70.61 8.38 37.75
CA LYS A 7 -69.28 7.71 37.78
C LYS A 7 -68.76 7.65 39.22
N ARG A 8 -68.34 6.45 39.66
CA ARG A 8 -67.48 6.25 40.86
C ARG A 8 -66.02 6.18 40.42
N GLN A 9 -65.16 6.93 41.11
CA GLN A 9 -63.70 6.93 40.97
C GLN A 9 -63.11 5.55 41.34
N LYS A 10 -62.09 5.11 40.58
CA LYS A 10 -61.19 4.01 40.96
C LYS A 10 -59.78 4.56 41.19
N ILE A 11 -59.26 4.21 42.36
CA ILE A 11 -57.91 4.46 42.86
C ILE A 11 -56.90 3.65 42.04
N VAL A 12 -55.81 4.28 41.59
CA VAL A 12 -54.68 3.61 40.91
C VAL A 12 -53.71 3.10 41.98
N LYS A 13 -53.45 1.78 41.99
CA LYS A 13 -52.44 1.15 42.86
C LYS A 13 -51.02 1.46 42.34
N GLY A 14 -50.14 1.83 43.25
CA GLY A 14 -48.73 2.13 43.02
C GLY A 14 -47.89 0.93 42.56
N MET A 15 -46.68 1.26 42.10
CA MET A 15 -45.73 0.37 41.42
C MET A 15 -45.36 -0.86 42.27
N PRO A 16 -45.22 -2.06 41.67
CA PRO A 16 -44.86 -3.28 42.40
C PRO A 16 -43.50 -3.14 43.10
N SER A 17 -43.43 -3.60 44.36
CA SER A 17 -42.22 -3.53 45.21
C SER A 17 -40.97 -4.14 44.57
N ALA A 18 -41.11 -5.13 43.68
CA ALA A 18 -40.01 -5.74 42.94
C ALA A 18 -39.31 -4.76 41.98
N VAL A 19 -40.05 -3.83 41.37
CA VAL A 19 -39.48 -2.84 40.46
C VAL A 19 -38.70 -1.78 41.24
N ALA A 20 -39.22 -1.36 42.40
CA ALA A 20 -38.50 -0.44 43.28
C ALA A 20 -37.20 -1.05 43.82
N LEU A 21 -37.22 -2.35 44.16
CA LEU A 21 -36.04 -3.08 44.62
C LEU A 21 -34.99 -3.22 43.51
N SER A 22 -35.41 -3.52 42.28
CA SER A 22 -34.50 -3.60 41.12
C SER A 22 -33.83 -2.25 40.83
N ILE A 23 -34.58 -1.15 40.89
CA ILE A 23 -34.03 0.20 40.70
C ILE A 23 -33.01 0.52 41.80
N LEU A 24 -33.31 0.18 43.06
CA LEU A 24 -32.38 0.39 44.18
C LEU A 24 -31.07 -0.39 44.01
N ILE A 25 -31.13 -1.64 43.55
CA ILE A 25 -29.94 -2.46 43.30
C ILE A 25 -29.09 -1.87 42.18
N HIS A 26 -29.70 -1.41 41.08
CA HIS A 26 -28.96 -0.81 39.98
C HIS A 26 -28.32 0.52 40.38
N VAL A 27 -29.02 1.35 41.17
CA VAL A 27 -28.44 2.60 41.70
C VAL A 27 -27.27 2.31 42.64
N ALA A 28 -27.38 1.30 43.50
CA ALA A 28 -26.30 0.90 44.39
C ALA A 28 -25.07 0.40 43.62
N LEU A 29 -25.26 -0.44 42.58
CA LEU A 29 -24.18 -0.91 41.72
C LEU A 29 -23.51 0.24 40.95
N PHE A 30 -24.28 1.21 40.48
CA PHE A 30 -23.75 2.38 39.77
C PHE A 30 -22.93 3.28 40.69
N LEU A 31 -23.34 3.45 41.95
CA LEU A 31 -22.58 4.18 42.96
C LEU A 31 -21.30 3.44 43.37
N LEU A 32 -21.34 2.11 43.47
CA LEU A 32 -20.16 1.28 43.78
C LEU A 32 -19.13 1.32 42.65
N ALA A 33 -19.59 1.23 41.40
CA ALA A 33 -18.73 1.39 40.23
C ALA A 33 -18.18 2.82 40.11
N GLY A 34 -18.98 3.83 40.45
CA GLY A 34 -18.55 5.23 40.52
C GLY A 34 -17.49 5.47 41.60
N MET A 35 -17.60 4.86 42.78
CA MET A 35 -16.59 4.98 43.84
C MET A 35 -15.28 4.28 43.49
N LEU A 36 -15.30 3.19 42.72
CA LEU A 36 -14.08 2.47 42.30
C LEU A 36 -13.31 3.16 41.17
N VAL A 37 -13.96 4.05 40.39
CA VAL A 37 -13.36 4.68 39.19
C VAL A 37 -12.87 6.11 39.44
N VAL A 38 -12.99 6.62 40.66
CA VAL A 38 -12.65 8.02 40.99
C VAL A 38 -11.26 8.13 41.63
N PHE A 39 -10.30 8.49 40.77
CA PHE A 39 -8.99 9.13 41.02
C PHE A 39 -7.82 8.31 41.62
N THR A 40 -7.20 7.47 40.79
CA THR A 40 -5.72 7.47 40.69
C THR A 40 -5.30 8.33 39.50
N VAL A 41 -5.59 9.64 39.56
CA VAL A 41 -4.85 10.60 38.75
C VAL A 41 -3.47 10.68 39.38
N VAL A 42 -2.53 9.92 38.82
CA VAL A 42 -1.11 10.14 39.06
C VAL A 42 -0.84 11.57 38.58
N ARG A 43 -0.83 12.52 39.51
CA ARG A 43 -0.25 13.83 39.25
C ARG A 43 1.22 13.56 38.98
N LYS A 44 1.62 13.54 37.71
CA LYS A 44 3.04 13.67 37.36
C LYS A 44 3.50 14.97 38.02
N GLU A 45 4.38 14.86 39.01
CA GLU A 45 5.08 16.03 39.52
C GLU A 45 5.74 16.71 38.33
N GLU A 46 5.51 18.01 38.18
CA GLU A 46 6.29 18.82 37.25
C GLU A 46 7.75 18.67 37.63
N GLN A 47 8.54 18.01 36.79
CA GLN A 47 9.98 18.02 36.95
C GLN A 47 10.47 19.45 36.80
N LYS A 48 10.72 20.11 37.93
CA LYS A 48 11.47 21.37 37.97
C LYS A 48 12.87 21.05 37.50
N PHE A 49 13.19 21.48 36.28
CA PHE A 49 14.54 21.49 35.78
C PHE A 49 15.37 22.44 36.64
N VAL A 50 16.15 21.88 37.57
CA VAL A 50 17.25 22.61 38.20
C VAL A 50 18.44 22.43 37.27
N PRO A 51 18.89 23.48 36.55
CA PRO A 51 20.08 23.37 35.73
C PRO A 51 21.25 22.93 36.61
N PRO A 52 22.08 21.95 36.19
CA PRO A 52 23.25 21.58 36.95
C PRO A 52 24.14 22.82 37.13
N LYS A 53 24.67 23.02 38.34
CA LYS A 53 25.64 24.10 38.60
C LYS A 53 26.72 24.05 37.51
N ALA A 54 26.94 25.17 36.84
CA ALA A 54 27.96 25.28 35.82
C ALA A 54 29.30 24.85 36.44
N VAL A 55 29.84 23.72 35.96
CA VAL A 55 31.18 23.28 36.33
C VAL A 55 32.14 24.31 35.75
N GLU A 56 32.78 25.12 36.59
CA GLU A 56 33.87 25.98 36.18
C GLU A 56 35.05 25.11 35.74
N ARG A 57 35.12 24.86 34.41
CA ARG A 57 36.25 24.19 33.81
C ARG A 57 37.47 25.12 33.90
N PRO A 58 38.62 24.64 34.41
CA PRO A 58 39.85 25.43 34.39
C PRO A 58 40.17 25.85 32.94
N LYS A 59 40.18 27.16 32.66
CA LYS A 59 40.58 27.68 31.35
C LYS A 59 42.09 27.49 31.18
N MET A 60 42.49 26.46 30.45
CA MET A 60 43.87 26.28 30.02
C MET A 60 44.25 27.39 29.03
N LYS A 61 45.33 28.14 29.31
CA LYS A 61 45.88 29.12 28.36
C LYS A 61 46.48 28.39 27.16
N LEU A 62 45.79 28.43 26.02
CA LEU A 62 46.26 27.85 24.76
C LEU A 62 47.51 28.61 24.27
N LYS A 63 48.67 27.93 24.26
CA LYS A 63 49.81 28.36 23.43
C LYS A 63 49.48 28.01 21.97
N LYS A 64 49.42 29.01 21.10
CA LYS A 64 49.18 28.82 19.66
C LYS A 64 50.35 28.05 19.03
N PRO A 65 50.12 26.86 18.44
CA PRO A 65 51.13 26.19 17.65
C PRO A 65 51.35 26.96 16.35
N LYS A 66 52.57 27.45 16.09
CA LYS A 66 52.96 27.94 14.76
C LYS A 66 53.27 26.73 13.87
N VAL A 67 52.29 26.24 13.12
CA VAL A 67 52.49 25.20 12.11
C VAL A 67 52.32 25.82 10.72
N LYS A 68 53.38 25.72 9.90
CA LYS A 68 53.32 26.08 8.48
C LYS A 68 52.43 25.06 7.77
N VAL A 69 51.30 25.53 7.22
CA VAL A 69 50.37 24.71 6.46
C VAL A 69 50.98 24.35 5.12
N LYS A 70 51.26 23.06 4.87
CA LYS A 70 51.35 22.54 3.50
C LYS A 70 49.93 22.30 3.01
N LYS A 71 49.54 23.04 1.95
CA LYS A 71 48.30 22.78 1.21
C LYS A 71 48.42 21.40 0.55
N THR A 72 47.59 20.45 0.97
CA THR A 72 46.83 19.48 0.14
C THR A 72 46.30 18.35 1.02
N SER A 73 44.98 18.31 1.27
CA SER A 73 44.31 17.04 1.61
C SER A 73 42.80 17.19 1.38
N LYS A 74 42.32 16.58 0.29
CA LYS A 74 40.91 16.21 0.14
C LYS A 74 40.52 15.24 1.29
N PRO A 75 39.26 15.24 1.75
CA PRO A 75 38.81 14.28 2.76
C PRO A 75 38.92 12.84 2.21
N LYS A 76 39.33 11.90 3.07
CA LYS A 76 39.39 10.46 2.74
C LYS A 76 37.98 9.94 2.38
N PRO A 77 37.83 9.16 1.29
CA PRO A 77 36.56 8.52 0.98
C PRO A 77 36.24 7.41 1.98
N THR A 78 34.98 7.33 2.38
CA THR A 78 34.35 6.20 3.05
C THR A 78 34.58 4.94 2.20
N THR A 79 35.17 3.89 2.79
CA THR A 79 35.41 2.61 2.11
C THR A 79 34.09 1.88 1.88
N ARG A 80 33.53 2.05 0.68
CA ARG A 80 32.53 1.12 0.12
C ARG A 80 33.26 -0.18 -0.20
N ILE A 81 32.86 -1.29 0.42
CA ILE A 81 33.36 -2.63 0.06
C ILE A 81 32.85 -2.93 -1.35
N ALA A 82 33.71 -2.69 -2.35
CA ALA A 82 33.50 -3.16 -3.70
C ALA A 82 34.08 -4.57 -3.81
N THR A 83 33.23 -5.58 -3.88
CA THR A 83 33.62 -6.91 -4.34
C THR A 83 34.10 -6.80 -5.79
N LYS A 84 35.40 -7.00 -6.01
CA LYS A 84 35.98 -7.11 -7.35
C LYS A 84 35.48 -8.40 -8.00
N VAL A 85 34.45 -8.31 -8.82
CA VAL A 85 34.13 -9.34 -9.82
C VAL A 85 35.05 -9.10 -11.02
N ARG A 86 35.92 -10.07 -11.35
CA ARG A 86 36.66 -10.06 -12.62
C ARG A 86 35.64 -10.22 -13.76
N LYS A 87 35.47 -9.19 -14.59
CA LYS A 87 34.67 -9.26 -15.83
C LYS A 87 35.38 -10.15 -16.84
N ALA A 88 34.64 -11.10 -17.42
CA ALA A 88 34.96 -11.68 -18.72
C ALA A 88 34.63 -10.66 -19.82
N ASN A 89 35.46 -10.61 -20.87
CA ASN A 89 35.32 -9.71 -22.02
C ASN A 89 33.95 -9.88 -22.70
N MET A 90 33.19 -8.79 -22.80
CA MET A 90 32.11 -8.64 -23.80
C MET A 90 32.47 -7.47 -24.72
N PRO A 91 32.14 -7.53 -26.03
CA PRO A 91 32.51 -6.48 -26.97
C PRO A 91 31.71 -5.19 -26.71
N ASP A 92 32.38 -4.05 -26.91
CA ASP A 92 31.85 -2.70 -26.69
C ASP A 92 30.69 -2.37 -27.64
N ILE A 93 29.52 -2.06 -27.07
CA ILE A 93 28.46 -1.31 -27.76
C ILE A 93 28.71 0.17 -27.49
N VAL A 94 29.09 0.89 -28.54
CA VAL A 94 29.32 2.34 -28.50
C VAL A 94 27.96 3.06 -28.46
N LEU A 95 27.64 3.68 -27.33
CA LEU A 95 26.54 4.65 -27.22
C LEU A 95 27.09 6.06 -27.52
N PRO A 96 26.43 6.89 -28.37
CA PRO A 96 26.82 8.28 -28.55
C PRO A 96 26.56 9.08 -27.26
N GLY A 97 27.54 9.90 -26.87
CA GLY A 97 27.57 10.62 -25.61
C GLY A 97 26.45 11.65 -25.45
N MET A 98 25.68 11.53 -24.38
CA MET A 98 24.79 12.58 -23.90
C MET A 98 25.60 13.55 -23.01
N SER A 99 25.92 14.70 -23.57
CA SER A 99 26.18 15.92 -22.82
C SER A 99 25.26 16.99 -23.37
N LEU A 100 24.20 17.31 -22.61
CA LEU A 100 23.62 18.64 -22.68
C LEU A 100 23.12 19.06 -21.30
N MET A 101 23.79 20.10 -20.81
CA MET A 101 23.53 20.89 -19.61
C MET A 101 22.05 21.32 -19.51
N THR A 102 21.40 21.18 -18.36
CA THR A 102 21.32 22.23 -17.31
C THR A 102 21.27 23.68 -17.84
N SER A 103 20.15 24.09 -18.43
CA SER A 103 19.58 25.45 -18.27
C SER A 103 18.19 25.53 -18.94
N GLY A 104 17.14 25.84 -18.18
CA GLY A 104 15.87 26.34 -18.71
C GLY A 104 14.68 25.36 -18.72
N LEU A 105 13.99 25.22 -17.58
CA LEU A 105 12.52 25.21 -17.47
C LEU A 105 12.12 25.28 -16.00
N ALA A 106 12.30 26.48 -15.43
CA ALA A 106 11.46 26.95 -14.34
C ALA A 106 10.11 27.33 -14.97
N GLY A 107 9.07 26.55 -14.70
CA GLY A 107 7.72 26.81 -15.20
C GLY A 107 6.90 25.53 -15.36
N GLY A 108 6.19 25.16 -14.30
CA GLY A 108 4.97 24.34 -14.33
C GLY A 108 5.00 23.03 -15.11
N ILE A 109 5.49 21.96 -14.48
CA ILE A 109 5.02 20.60 -14.75
C ILE A 109 4.86 19.92 -13.39
N GLY A 110 3.61 19.72 -12.99
CA GLY A 110 3.24 18.95 -11.81
C GLY A 110 3.81 17.54 -11.93
N GLY A 111 4.66 17.17 -10.98
CA GLY A 111 5.17 15.82 -10.81
C GLY A 111 4.02 14.87 -10.49
N PHE A 112 3.41 14.31 -11.52
CA PHE A 112 2.61 13.11 -11.44
C PHE A 112 3.43 11.97 -12.03
N ASP A 113 3.87 11.11 -11.12
CA ASP A 113 4.20 9.70 -11.30
C ASP A 113 4.60 9.27 -12.71
N THR A 114 5.81 9.67 -13.13
CA THR A 114 6.59 8.89 -14.10
C THR A 114 7.17 7.66 -13.38
N MET A 115 6.33 6.87 -12.71
CA MET A 115 6.68 5.52 -12.29
C MET A 115 6.33 4.55 -13.42
N SER A 116 7.29 4.38 -14.32
CA SER A 116 7.48 3.13 -15.03
C SER A 116 7.52 1.97 -14.01
N ASP A 117 6.46 1.17 -13.94
CA ASP A 117 6.39 -0.28 -13.67
C ASP A 117 7.50 -0.95 -12.81
N LEU A 118 8.00 -0.28 -11.76
CA LEU A 118 9.16 -0.70 -10.96
C LEU A 118 8.93 -0.60 -9.45
N GLY A 119 7.67 -0.59 -8.99
CA GLY A 119 7.33 -0.33 -7.57
C GLY A 119 6.19 -1.16 -6.99
N GLU A 120 5.68 -2.21 -7.67
CA GLU A 120 4.57 -2.99 -7.09
C GLU A 120 5.06 -3.79 -5.88
N VAL A 121 4.56 -3.42 -4.70
CA VAL A 121 4.78 -4.12 -3.44
C VAL A 121 3.86 -5.33 -3.42
N SER A 122 4.43 -6.53 -3.42
CA SER A 122 3.70 -7.79 -3.26
C SER A 122 4.05 -8.49 -1.96
N VAL A 123 3.27 -9.50 -1.57
CA VAL A 123 3.58 -10.38 -0.43
C VAL A 123 4.87 -11.21 -0.64
N PHE A 124 5.38 -11.28 -1.88
CA PHE A 124 6.66 -11.93 -2.22
C PHE A 124 7.85 -10.97 -2.21
N GLY A 125 7.61 -9.66 -2.04
CA GLY A 125 8.60 -8.60 -2.10
C GLY A 125 8.32 -7.57 -3.21
N SER A 126 9.24 -6.63 -3.38
CA SER A 126 9.20 -5.56 -4.36
C SER A 126 10.38 -5.64 -5.34
N GLY A 127 10.31 -4.90 -6.45
CA GLY A 127 11.40 -4.82 -7.43
C GLY A 127 12.62 -4.01 -6.97
N GLN A 128 12.54 -3.31 -5.83
CA GLN A 128 13.58 -2.40 -5.34
C GLN A 128 14.01 -2.76 -3.92
N SER A 129 15.32 -2.73 -3.68
CA SER A 129 15.86 -2.89 -2.34
C SER A 129 15.81 -1.57 -1.57
N ILE A 130 15.46 -1.64 -0.28
CA ILE A 130 15.61 -0.56 0.71
C ILE A 130 16.87 -0.74 1.58
N GLY A 131 17.65 -1.80 1.34
CA GLY A 131 18.99 -2.02 1.91
C GLY A 131 19.06 -3.04 3.05
N ASN A 132 17.94 -3.34 3.71
CA ASN A 132 17.85 -4.36 4.77
C ASN A 132 16.93 -5.54 4.38
N ASP A 133 16.89 -5.86 3.08
CA ASP A 133 16.00 -6.86 2.51
C ASP A 133 16.65 -8.23 2.41
N PHE A 134 15.80 -9.24 2.35
CA PHE A 134 16.11 -10.54 1.78
C PHE A 134 15.93 -10.50 0.26
N VAL A 135 16.93 -11.02 -0.45
CA VAL A 135 16.93 -11.11 -1.91
C VAL A 135 16.38 -12.46 -2.35
N GLY A 136 15.19 -12.46 -2.93
CA GLY A 136 14.48 -13.62 -3.45
C GLY A 136 14.91 -13.97 -4.88
N THR A 137 15.26 -15.24 -5.09
CA THR A 137 15.55 -15.82 -6.40
C THR A 137 14.57 -16.95 -6.70
N PHE A 138 13.77 -16.80 -7.76
CA PHE A 138 12.79 -17.78 -8.20
C PHE A 138 13.43 -18.85 -9.10
N TYR A 139 13.12 -20.11 -8.82
CA TYR A 139 13.53 -21.28 -9.58
C TYR A 139 12.31 -22.08 -10.03
N ASP A 140 12.33 -22.53 -11.29
CA ASP A 140 11.30 -23.38 -11.85
C ASP A 140 11.88 -24.72 -12.30
N PHE A 141 11.42 -25.80 -11.67
CA PHE A 141 11.90 -27.15 -11.91
C PHE A 141 11.13 -27.84 -13.04
N LYS A 142 10.13 -27.17 -13.62
CA LYS A 142 9.47 -27.58 -14.86
C LYS A 142 10.30 -27.26 -16.09
N ARG A 143 11.37 -26.47 -15.96
CA ARG A 143 12.17 -25.98 -17.07
C ARG A 143 13.65 -26.14 -16.79
N ASP A 144 14.42 -26.40 -17.84
CA ASP A 144 15.86 -26.30 -17.76
C ASP A 144 16.33 -24.84 -17.78
N ARG A 145 17.62 -24.62 -17.58
CA ARG A 145 18.24 -23.27 -17.61
C ARG A 145 18.05 -22.51 -18.94
N GLN A 146 17.68 -23.19 -20.03
CA GLN A 146 17.35 -22.59 -21.32
C GLN A 146 15.85 -22.30 -21.47
N GLY A 147 15.03 -22.63 -20.48
CA GLY A 147 13.57 -22.49 -20.50
C GLY A 147 12.85 -23.64 -21.21
N ARG A 148 13.55 -24.73 -21.58
CA ARG A 148 12.94 -25.88 -22.24
C ARG A 148 12.21 -26.75 -21.20
N PRO A 149 11.03 -27.32 -21.53
CA PRO A 149 10.29 -28.15 -20.60
C PRO A 149 11.07 -29.37 -20.10
N LEU A 150 10.90 -29.69 -18.83
CA LEU A 150 11.40 -30.89 -18.16
C LEU A 150 10.22 -31.72 -17.68
N SER A 151 10.34 -33.05 -17.77
CA SER A 151 9.40 -33.96 -17.12
C SER A 151 9.75 -34.06 -15.64
N THR A 152 9.01 -33.34 -14.80
CA THR A 152 9.16 -33.36 -13.34
C THR A 152 7.84 -33.85 -12.73
N VAL A 153 7.94 -34.77 -11.76
CA VAL A 153 6.82 -35.26 -10.95
C VAL A 153 6.99 -34.83 -9.49
N LYS A 154 5.94 -34.98 -8.67
CA LYS A 154 5.89 -34.43 -7.30
C LYS A 154 7.02 -34.95 -6.41
N GLU A 155 7.21 -36.27 -6.42
CA GLU A 155 8.20 -36.95 -5.59
C GLU A 155 9.63 -36.61 -6.03
N ASP A 156 9.83 -36.46 -7.34
CA ASP A 156 11.12 -36.06 -7.92
C ASP A 156 11.47 -34.61 -7.57
N PHE A 157 10.51 -33.69 -7.58
CA PHE A 157 10.71 -32.32 -7.12
C PHE A 157 11.12 -32.26 -5.63
N ALA A 158 10.38 -32.94 -4.75
CA ALA A 158 10.72 -33.00 -3.33
C ALA A 158 12.10 -33.63 -3.10
N TYR A 159 12.44 -34.72 -3.80
CA TYR A 159 13.76 -35.35 -3.73
C TYR A 159 14.88 -34.42 -4.18
N LYS A 160 14.68 -33.66 -5.27
CA LYS A 160 15.64 -32.66 -5.76
C LYS A 160 15.90 -31.57 -4.70
N LEU A 161 14.85 -31.09 -4.03
CA LEU A 161 14.98 -30.13 -2.94
C LEU A 161 15.65 -30.73 -1.70
N ALA A 162 15.31 -31.97 -1.32
CA ALA A 162 15.98 -32.67 -0.21
C ALA A 162 17.48 -32.83 -0.48
N ASN A 163 17.87 -33.17 -1.72
CA ASN A 163 19.28 -33.22 -2.12
C ASN A 163 19.95 -31.82 -2.10
N PHE A 164 19.24 -30.76 -2.48
CA PHE A 164 19.72 -29.38 -2.34
C PHE A 164 19.99 -29.02 -0.87
N VAL A 165 19.05 -29.32 0.03
CA VAL A 165 19.18 -29.10 1.47
C VAL A 165 20.36 -29.90 2.04
N LYS A 166 20.44 -31.20 1.72
CA LYS A 166 21.54 -32.10 2.14
C LYS A 166 22.91 -31.62 1.69
N ARG A 167 23.00 -30.92 0.55
CA ARG A 167 24.25 -30.33 0.02
C ARG A 167 24.58 -28.97 0.62
N GLY A 168 23.85 -28.53 1.65
CA GLY A 168 24.10 -27.30 2.37
C GLY A 168 23.63 -26.05 1.63
N TRP A 169 22.53 -26.17 0.85
CA TRP A 169 21.89 -25.07 0.13
C TRP A 169 22.77 -24.40 -0.93
N LYS A 170 23.68 -25.18 -1.53
CA LYS A 170 24.56 -24.69 -2.60
C LYS A 170 23.78 -24.49 -3.90
N THR A 171 23.61 -23.23 -4.32
CA THR A 171 22.84 -22.86 -5.53
C THR A 171 23.39 -23.47 -6.82
N SER A 172 24.65 -23.93 -6.84
CA SER A 172 25.19 -24.70 -7.97
C SER A 172 24.44 -26.00 -8.26
N VAL A 173 23.76 -26.58 -7.27
CA VAL A 173 22.88 -27.75 -7.44
C VAL A 173 21.62 -27.39 -8.25
N LEU A 174 21.24 -26.11 -8.28
CA LEU A 174 20.07 -25.61 -9.00
C LEU A 174 20.40 -25.11 -10.42
N ALA A 175 21.68 -25.10 -10.80
CA ALA A 175 22.16 -24.46 -12.04
C ALA A 175 21.63 -25.09 -13.34
N SER A 176 21.06 -26.29 -13.28
CA SER A 176 20.41 -26.94 -14.42
C SER A 176 18.98 -26.47 -14.67
N TYR A 177 18.33 -25.84 -13.68
CA TYR A 177 16.93 -25.42 -13.76
C TYR A 177 16.80 -23.97 -14.18
N TYR A 178 15.60 -23.60 -14.63
CA TYR A 178 15.30 -22.22 -14.93
C TYR A 178 15.36 -21.36 -13.66
N GLN A 179 15.93 -20.17 -13.81
CA GLN A 179 15.98 -19.15 -12.78
C GLN A 179 15.43 -17.85 -13.38
N SER A 180 14.49 -17.20 -12.71
CA SER A 180 13.99 -15.90 -13.18
C SER A 180 15.12 -14.87 -13.16
N PRO A 181 15.25 -14.04 -14.21
CA PRO A 181 16.18 -12.92 -14.22
C PRO A 181 15.75 -11.81 -13.25
N ARG A 182 14.46 -11.73 -12.93
CA ARG A 182 13.91 -10.77 -11.97
C ARG A 182 14.08 -11.31 -10.55
N LYS A 183 14.62 -10.47 -9.68
CA LYS A 183 14.71 -10.72 -8.23
C LYS A 183 13.70 -9.84 -7.51
N LEU A 184 13.22 -10.31 -6.38
CA LEU A 184 12.40 -9.53 -5.47
C LEU A 184 13.14 -9.31 -4.16
N TYR A 185 12.87 -8.18 -3.53
CA TYR A 185 13.42 -7.79 -2.24
C TYR A 185 12.28 -7.75 -1.23
N THR A 186 12.41 -8.49 -0.13
CA THR A 186 11.38 -8.52 0.91
C THR A 186 11.98 -8.29 2.28
N THR A 187 11.22 -7.62 3.14
CA THR A 187 11.57 -7.41 4.55
C THR A 187 10.84 -8.36 5.48
N SER A 188 9.93 -9.19 4.96
CA SER A 188 9.10 -10.11 5.74
C SER A 188 8.68 -11.34 4.93
N PHE A 189 8.27 -12.39 5.63
CA PHE A 189 7.72 -13.61 5.02
C PHE A 189 6.30 -13.82 5.55
N MET A 190 5.34 -13.17 4.90
CA MET A 190 3.93 -13.22 5.30
C MET A 190 3.08 -13.26 4.05
N VAL A 191 3.00 -14.45 3.45
CA VAL A 191 2.10 -14.77 2.36
C VAL A 191 0.92 -15.53 2.95
N PRO A 192 -0.23 -14.88 3.18
CA PRO A 192 -1.45 -15.58 3.58
C PRO A 192 -1.92 -16.51 2.44
N PRO A 193 -2.93 -17.37 2.70
CA PRO A 193 -3.48 -18.23 1.67
C PRO A 193 -3.93 -17.47 0.41
N ILE A 194 -3.27 -17.76 -0.71
CA ILE A 194 -3.58 -17.26 -2.06
C ILE A 194 -3.55 -18.41 -3.07
N LYS A 195 -3.85 -18.15 -4.34
CA LYS A 195 -3.66 -19.14 -5.41
C LYS A 195 -2.19 -19.20 -5.81
N SER A 196 -1.61 -20.40 -5.85
CA SER A 196 -0.17 -20.58 -6.09
C SER A 196 0.30 -19.98 -7.43
N MET A 197 -0.54 -20.07 -8.45
CA MET A 197 -0.31 -19.49 -9.79
C MET A 197 -0.08 -17.98 -9.83
N LEU A 198 -0.41 -17.24 -8.76
CA LEU A 198 -0.14 -15.81 -8.66
C LEU A 198 1.35 -15.51 -8.34
N GLY A 199 2.06 -16.46 -7.73
CA GLY A 199 3.44 -16.28 -7.28
C GLY A 199 4.44 -15.93 -8.39
N PRO A 200 4.53 -16.72 -9.49
CA PRO A 200 5.49 -16.47 -10.56
C PRO A 200 5.35 -15.10 -11.22
N ARG A 201 4.12 -14.54 -11.29
CA ARG A 201 3.87 -13.22 -11.89
C ARG A 201 4.60 -12.10 -11.15
N ALA A 202 4.75 -12.21 -9.83
CA ALA A 202 5.55 -11.25 -9.07
C ALA A 202 7.02 -11.21 -9.55
N PHE A 203 7.52 -12.33 -10.09
CA PHE A 203 8.83 -12.46 -10.72
C PHE A 203 8.81 -12.24 -12.24
N GLY A 204 7.71 -11.73 -12.80
CA GLY A 204 7.55 -11.47 -14.23
C GLY A 204 7.45 -12.73 -15.08
N ASP A 205 6.93 -13.83 -14.51
CA ASP A 205 6.79 -15.12 -15.20
C ASP A 205 5.34 -15.65 -15.10
N ASP A 206 4.89 -16.37 -16.12
CA ASP A 206 3.49 -16.79 -16.33
C ASP A 206 3.30 -18.33 -16.31
N THR A 207 4.35 -19.11 -16.01
CA THR A 207 4.30 -20.60 -16.04
C THR A 207 3.44 -21.28 -14.97
N GLY A 208 2.75 -20.50 -14.14
CA GLY A 208 2.15 -20.98 -12.89
C GLY A 208 3.16 -21.62 -11.91
N CYS A 209 2.69 -21.89 -10.70
CA CYS A 209 3.52 -22.42 -9.62
C CYS A 209 2.99 -23.81 -9.24
N TRP A 210 3.61 -24.83 -9.83
CA TRP A 210 3.71 -26.18 -9.31
C TRP A 210 5.11 -26.67 -9.68
N PHE A 211 5.88 -27.17 -8.72
CA PHE A 211 7.32 -27.46 -8.84
C PHE A 211 8.20 -26.20 -8.98
N CYS A 212 7.89 -25.18 -8.18
CA CYS A 212 8.64 -23.94 -8.11
C CYS A 212 9.16 -23.71 -6.67
N MET A 213 10.23 -22.92 -6.53
CA MET A 213 10.66 -22.41 -5.23
C MET A 213 11.20 -20.99 -5.37
N VAL A 214 11.21 -20.28 -4.25
CA VAL A 214 12.00 -19.05 -4.09
C VAL A 214 12.98 -19.25 -2.95
N LEU A 215 14.26 -18.95 -3.21
CA LEU A 215 15.28 -18.88 -2.19
C LEU A 215 15.58 -17.42 -1.87
N TYR A 216 15.30 -17.03 -0.64
CA TYR A 216 15.60 -15.71 -0.09
C TYR A 216 16.88 -15.77 0.73
N ASN A 217 17.79 -14.83 0.47
CA ASN A 217 19.06 -14.70 1.20
C ASN A 217 19.13 -13.29 1.80
N GLY A 218 19.44 -13.18 3.08
CA GLY A 218 19.53 -11.90 3.78
C GLY A 218 20.38 -12.00 5.03
N LYS A 219 20.32 -10.93 5.83
CA LYS A 219 20.99 -10.85 7.12
C LYS A 219 19.95 -10.80 8.24
N LEU A 220 20.27 -11.44 9.35
CA LEU A 220 19.52 -11.39 10.59
C LEU A 220 20.37 -10.68 11.64
N VAL A 221 19.85 -9.58 12.19
CA VAL A 221 20.52 -8.77 13.20
C VAL A 221 19.46 -8.09 14.06
N TYR A 222 19.79 -7.82 15.32
CA TYR A 222 18.94 -7.06 16.23
C TYR A 222 19.81 -6.06 17.01
N PRO A 223 19.33 -4.86 17.35
CA PRO A 223 20.17 -3.83 17.98
C PRO A 223 20.50 -4.13 19.45
N GLU A 224 19.82 -5.09 20.06
CA GLU A 224 19.96 -5.51 21.45
C GLU A 224 20.16 -7.03 21.52
N ASP A 225 20.57 -7.55 22.68
CA ASP A 225 20.56 -8.99 22.92
C ASP A 225 19.10 -9.48 22.90
N ILE A 226 18.81 -10.51 22.12
CA ILE A 226 17.47 -11.07 21.99
C ILE A 226 17.52 -12.59 21.91
N LYS A 227 16.57 -13.23 22.59
CA LYS A 227 16.28 -14.65 22.42
C LYS A 227 14.86 -14.83 21.90
N PHE A 228 14.75 -15.49 20.75
CA PHE A 228 13.49 -15.65 20.05
C PHE A 228 13.46 -16.97 19.29
N ARG A 229 12.28 -17.37 18.81
CA ARG A 229 12.12 -18.49 17.87
C ARG A 229 11.08 -18.15 16.82
N PHE A 230 11.18 -18.82 15.68
CA PHE A 230 10.20 -18.68 14.62
C PHE A 230 9.00 -19.59 14.85
N TRP A 231 7.82 -19.10 14.49
CA TRP A 231 6.64 -19.92 14.24
C TRP A 231 6.26 -19.73 12.79
N GLY A 232 6.04 -20.82 12.06
CA GLY A 232 5.70 -20.68 10.65
C GLY A 232 5.04 -21.90 10.04
N PHE A 233 4.46 -21.66 8.88
CA PHE A 233 3.80 -22.66 8.08
C PHE A 233 3.92 -22.29 6.59
N GLY A 234 4.16 -23.31 5.76
CA GLY A 234 4.21 -23.25 4.31
C GLY A 234 3.29 -24.29 3.69
N ASP A 235 2.43 -23.84 2.78
CA ASP A 235 1.69 -24.66 1.83
C ASP A 235 2.37 -24.45 0.47
N ASP A 236 3.31 -25.29 0.02
CA ASP A 236 3.73 -26.56 0.65
C ASP A 236 5.04 -26.50 1.43
N ILE A 237 5.92 -25.54 1.11
CA ILE A 237 7.30 -25.53 1.61
C ILE A 237 7.60 -24.20 2.28
N LEU A 238 8.13 -24.27 3.50
CA LEU A 238 8.75 -23.18 4.25
C LEU A 238 9.91 -23.75 5.08
N LEU A 239 11.15 -23.43 4.71
CA LEU A 239 12.34 -23.77 5.51
C LEU A 239 13.08 -22.50 5.90
N VAL A 240 13.55 -22.43 7.14
CA VAL A 240 14.37 -21.31 7.63
C VAL A 240 15.71 -21.83 8.13
N ARG A 241 16.78 -21.25 7.60
CA ARG A 241 18.17 -21.55 7.96
C ARG A 241 18.85 -20.31 8.52
N VAL A 242 19.56 -20.45 9.64
CA VAL A 242 20.37 -19.40 10.25
C VAL A 242 21.78 -19.94 10.47
N ASP A 243 22.80 -19.23 9.99
CA ASP A 243 24.22 -19.62 10.02
C ASP A 243 24.46 -21.07 9.57
N GLY A 244 23.77 -21.49 8.52
CA GLY A 244 23.88 -22.83 7.96
C GLY A 244 23.14 -23.93 8.73
N LYS A 245 22.53 -23.63 9.88
CA LYS A 245 21.69 -24.56 10.66
C LYS A 245 20.21 -24.37 10.31
N LEU A 246 19.51 -25.46 9.99
CA LEU A 246 18.05 -25.42 9.86
C LEU A 246 17.42 -25.19 11.24
N VAL A 247 16.60 -24.15 11.36
CA VAL A 247 15.96 -23.73 12.62
C VAL A 247 14.43 -23.86 12.58
N LEU A 248 13.84 -24.05 11.39
CA LEU A 248 12.43 -24.32 11.21
C LEU A 248 12.21 -25.14 9.93
N ASN A 249 11.45 -26.23 10.04
CA ASN A 249 10.78 -26.90 8.93
C ASN A 249 9.27 -26.68 9.05
N GLY A 250 8.76 -25.68 8.34
CA GLY A 250 7.35 -25.30 8.29
C GLY A 250 6.58 -25.94 7.14
N ASN A 251 7.13 -26.96 6.47
CA ASN A 251 6.49 -27.60 5.32
C ASN A 251 5.14 -28.24 5.67
N TRP A 252 4.32 -28.45 4.64
CA TRP A 252 3.02 -29.11 4.74
C TRP A 252 3.14 -30.45 5.46
N HIS A 253 2.29 -30.64 6.48
CA HIS A 253 2.28 -31.81 7.34
C HIS A 253 0.86 -32.39 7.47
N SER A 254 0.76 -33.64 7.91
CA SER A 254 -0.52 -34.27 8.25
C SER A 254 -0.71 -34.28 9.76
N ASP A 255 -1.32 -33.21 10.30
CA ASP A 255 -1.54 -33.04 11.76
C ASP A 255 -0.28 -33.23 12.63
N GLY A 256 0.82 -32.57 12.24
CA GLY A 256 2.15 -32.70 12.84
C GLY A 256 2.96 -33.88 12.30
N GLY A 257 2.31 -34.84 11.63
CA GLY A 257 2.96 -35.99 11.03
C GLY A 257 3.70 -35.67 9.72
N ASN A 258 4.79 -36.40 9.48
CA ASN A 258 5.64 -36.26 8.32
C ASN A 258 4.92 -36.57 6.99
N THR A 259 5.32 -35.87 5.94
CA THR A 259 4.91 -36.06 4.55
C THR A 259 6.15 -36.09 3.66
N TYR A 260 6.00 -36.40 2.38
CA TYR A 260 7.12 -36.39 1.44
C TYR A 260 7.80 -35.01 1.30
N VAL A 261 7.11 -33.90 1.60
CA VAL A 261 7.73 -32.57 1.63
C VAL A 261 8.40 -32.25 2.97
N THR A 262 7.97 -32.83 4.10
CA THR A 262 8.70 -32.62 5.37
C THR A 262 10.12 -33.19 5.29
N ASP A 263 10.31 -34.28 4.54
CA ASP A 263 11.62 -34.92 4.34
C ASP A 263 12.66 -34.00 3.66
N ILE A 264 12.21 -32.92 3.00
CA ILE A 264 13.10 -31.89 2.42
C ILE A 264 13.97 -31.25 3.52
N GLY A 265 13.41 -31.02 4.71
CA GLY A 265 14.12 -30.47 5.87
C GLY A 265 15.03 -31.48 6.57
N GLY A 266 15.12 -32.73 6.09
CA GLY A 266 15.92 -33.78 6.69
C GLY A 266 15.35 -34.23 8.03
N SER A 267 16.22 -34.41 9.03
CA SER A 267 15.86 -34.94 10.35
C SER A 267 15.50 -33.86 11.38
N TRP A 268 15.25 -32.63 10.95
CA TRP A 268 14.80 -31.59 11.88
C TRP A 268 13.40 -31.90 12.36
N ASP A 269 13.17 -31.70 13.66
CA ASP A 269 11.85 -31.79 14.27
C ASP A 269 11.72 -30.76 15.39
N SER A 270 10.49 -30.35 15.69
CA SER A 270 10.24 -29.38 16.75
C SER A 270 10.38 -30.00 18.12
N THR A 271 10.93 -29.23 19.07
CA THR A 271 10.97 -29.60 20.49
C THR A 271 9.87 -28.92 21.32
N SER A 272 8.98 -28.15 20.68
CA SER A 272 7.97 -27.37 21.36
C SER A 272 6.69 -28.17 21.61
N ASN A 273 6.11 -28.05 22.81
CA ASN A 273 4.79 -28.62 23.11
C ASN A 273 3.62 -27.93 22.38
N ASP A 274 3.88 -26.76 21.79
CA ASP A 274 2.89 -26.03 20.98
C ASP A 274 3.06 -26.28 19.46
N ASP A 275 3.95 -27.19 19.07
CA ASP A 275 4.12 -27.58 17.65
C ASP A 275 2.83 -28.18 17.07
N ALA A 276 2.51 -27.78 15.83
CA ALA A 276 1.33 -28.23 15.10
C ALA A 276 0.01 -28.15 15.90
N ARG A 277 -0.13 -27.11 16.75
CA ARG A 277 -1.29 -26.94 17.63
C ARG A 277 -2.33 -25.94 17.13
N TYR A 278 -1.88 -24.80 16.62
CA TYR A 278 -2.74 -23.68 16.24
C TYR A 278 -2.69 -23.43 14.73
N TRP A 279 -3.84 -23.16 14.12
CA TRP A 279 -3.95 -22.85 12.70
C TRP A 279 -3.29 -21.52 12.34
N TYR A 280 -2.52 -21.55 11.25
CA TYR A 280 -1.86 -20.44 10.57
C TYR A 280 -2.19 -20.54 9.08
N GLY A 281 -3.03 -19.66 8.57
CA GLY A 281 -3.54 -19.78 7.20
C GLY A 281 -4.39 -21.04 7.04
N ASN A 282 -3.90 -22.02 6.29
CA ASN A 282 -4.66 -23.23 5.93
C ASN A 282 -4.08 -24.55 6.47
N ASN A 283 -3.12 -24.50 7.40
CA ASN A 283 -2.69 -25.64 8.23
C ASN A 283 -2.21 -25.15 9.60
N LYS A 284 -1.69 -26.02 10.46
CA LYS A 284 -1.18 -25.67 11.79
C LYS A 284 0.28 -25.20 11.71
N ALA A 285 0.64 -24.24 12.54
CA ALA A 285 2.01 -23.71 12.60
C ALA A 285 2.98 -24.75 13.16
N ARG A 286 4.18 -24.82 12.57
CA ARG A 286 5.35 -25.48 13.16
C ARG A 286 6.14 -24.48 14.01
N VAL A 287 6.76 -24.96 15.08
CA VAL A 287 7.50 -24.14 16.04
C VAL A 287 8.99 -24.42 15.93
N GLY A 288 9.77 -23.37 15.68
CA GLY A 288 11.20 -23.43 15.45
C GLY A 288 12.05 -23.55 16.71
N ASP A 289 13.35 -23.73 16.49
CA ASP A 289 14.39 -23.69 17.51
C ASP A 289 14.50 -22.28 18.13
N TRP A 290 14.89 -22.21 19.41
CA TRP A 290 15.34 -20.97 20.02
C TRP A 290 16.67 -20.51 19.42
N ILE A 291 16.75 -19.21 19.14
CA ILE A 291 17.88 -18.50 18.56
C ILE A 291 18.24 -17.36 19.50
N GLU A 292 19.53 -17.22 19.79
CA GLU A 292 20.08 -16.11 20.57
C GLU A 292 20.92 -15.23 19.64
N LEU A 293 20.59 -13.94 19.57
CA LEU A 293 21.40 -12.94 18.87
C LEU A 293 22.02 -12.00 19.88
N LYS A 294 23.28 -11.65 19.63
CA LYS A 294 23.95 -10.57 20.35
C LYS A 294 23.75 -9.25 19.62
N ALA A 295 23.69 -8.18 20.40
CA ALA A 295 23.46 -6.83 19.89
C ALA A 295 24.39 -6.48 18.71
N GLY A 296 23.80 -6.23 17.54
CA GLY A 296 24.50 -5.80 16.33
C GLY A 296 25.28 -6.90 15.59
N GLU A 297 25.27 -8.15 16.05
CA GLU A 297 25.91 -9.25 15.33
C GLU A 297 25.09 -9.63 14.09
N LEU A 298 25.78 -9.73 12.94
CA LEU A 298 25.18 -10.09 11.66
C LEU A 298 25.24 -11.61 11.47
N HIS A 299 24.08 -12.23 11.36
CA HIS A 299 23.93 -13.65 11.06
C HIS A 299 23.42 -13.85 9.63
N ASP A 300 23.87 -14.92 8.97
CA ASP A 300 23.31 -15.30 7.68
C ASP A 300 21.94 -15.95 7.90
N MET A 301 20.93 -15.50 7.16
CA MET A 301 19.61 -16.12 7.19
C MET A 301 19.11 -16.38 5.78
N GLU A 302 18.59 -17.58 5.58
CA GLU A 302 18.02 -18.01 4.32
C GLU A 302 16.62 -18.59 4.55
N VAL A 303 15.69 -18.21 3.69
CA VAL A 303 14.32 -18.71 3.72
C VAL A 303 13.99 -19.31 2.37
N MET A 304 13.55 -20.56 2.38
CA MET A 304 13.05 -21.24 1.20
C MET A 304 11.55 -21.36 1.30
N ILE A 305 10.84 -20.90 0.28
CA ILE A 305 9.42 -21.18 0.08
C ILE A 305 9.22 -21.91 -1.23
N GLY A 306 8.20 -22.75 -1.34
CA GLY A 306 7.96 -23.52 -2.56
C GLY A 306 6.62 -24.21 -2.59
N GLU A 307 6.27 -24.68 -3.77
CA GLU A 307 4.91 -25.14 -4.08
C GLU A 307 4.94 -26.45 -4.88
N VAL A 308 4.17 -27.42 -4.41
CA VAL A 308 3.96 -28.73 -5.03
C VAL A 308 2.69 -29.41 -4.47
N PRO A 309 1.60 -29.49 -5.23
CA PRO A 309 1.58 -29.66 -6.68
C PRO A 309 0.81 -28.57 -7.43
N GLY A 310 0.65 -27.38 -6.87
CA GLY A 310 -0.26 -26.34 -7.33
C GLY A 310 -1.56 -26.32 -6.52
N GLY A 311 -2.23 -25.17 -6.49
CA GLY A 311 -3.50 -24.98 -5.81
C GLY A 311 -3.52 -23.74 -4.91
N SER A 312 -3.64 -23.96 -3.60
CA SER A 312 -3.46 -22.91 -2.60
C SER A 312 -1.97 -22.80 -2.27
N PHE A 313 -1.51 -21.59 -1.95
CA PHE A 313 -0.16 -21.35 -1.47
C PHE A 313 -0.20 -20.45 -0.25
N SER A 314 0.64 -20.75 0.73
CA SER A 314 0.83 -19.95 1.93
C SER A 314 2.29 -20.06 2.37
N ALA A 315 2.84 -18.99 2.93
CA ALA A 315 4.16 -18.99 3.55
C ALA A 315 4.20 -17.88 4.60
N MET A 316 3.91 -18.24 5.84
CA MET A 316 3.77 -17.31 6.95
C MET A 316 4.84 -17.57 8.01
N LEU A 317 5.60 -16.53 8.38
CA LEU A 317 6.64 -16.57 9.38
C LEU A 317 6.43 -15.47 10.42
N THR A 318 6.39 -15.88 11.68
CA THR A 318 6.20 -15.02 12.85
C THR A 318 7.28 -15.28 13.89
N VAL A 319 7.39 -14.38 14.85
CA VAL A 319 8.44 -14.37 15.88
C VAL A 319 7.82 -14.44 17.26
N GLN A 320 8.27 -15.41 18.05
CA GLN A 320 8.04 -15.46 19.49
C GLN A 320 9.33 -15.07 20.21
N VAL A 321 9.28 -14.02 21.03
CA VAL A 321 10.38 -13.58 21.89
C VAL A 321 10.24 -14.27 23.26
N GLU A 322 11.35 -14.73 23.82
CA GLU A 322 11.36 -15.39 25.13
C GLU A 322 10.86 -14.44 26.22
N GLY A 323 10.00 -14.93 27.11
CA GLY A 323 9.48 -14.15 28.24
C GLY A 323 8.41 -13.11 27.89
N MET A 324 8.08 -12.92 26.61
CA MET A 324 7.02 -12.01 26.18
C MET A 324 5.64 -12.69 26.23
N GLU A 325 4.65 -11.94 26.69
CA GLU A 325 3.25 -12.34 26.61
C GLU A 325 2.58 -11.76 25.36
N TYR A 326 1.68 -12.54 24.78
CA TYR A 326 0.96 -12.20 23.56
C TYR A 326 -0.54 -12.30 23.78
N GLU A 327 -1.29 -11.43 23.11
CA GLU A 327 -2.74 -11.57 23.01
C GLU A 327 -3.09 -12.94 22.44
N ARG A 328 -4.22 -13.50 22.85
CA ARG A 328 -4.69 -14.81 22.37
C ARG A 328 -5.72 -14.65 21.28
N ASN A 329 -5.58 -15.46 20.22
CA ASN A 329 -6.54 -15.53 19.13
C ASN A 329 -7.77 -16.35 19.54
N ARG A 330 -8.73 -16.48 18.61
CA ARG A 330 -9.97 -17.28 18.79
C ARG A 330 -9.73 -18.77 19.09
N GLN A 331 -8.54 -19.29 18.80
CA GLN A 331 -8.12 -20.67 19.06
C GLN A 331 -7.42 -20.82 20.42
N GLY A 332 -7.23 -19.71 21.15
CA GLY A 332 -6.43 -19.66 22.38
C GLY A 332 -4.91 -19.62 22.14
N GLY A 333 -4.45 -19.61 20.90
CA GLY A 333 -3.04 -19.51 20.53
C GLY A 333 -2.53 -18.05 20.56
N PRO A 334 -1.21 -17.83 20.66
CA PRO A 334 -0.65 -16.48 20.69
C PRO A 334 -0.79 -15.79 19.32
N ILE A 335 -1.17 -14.51 19.32
CA ILE A 335 -1.09 -13.63 18.15
C ILE A 335 0.35 -13.14 18.06
N LEU A 336 1.19 -13.88 17.35
CA LEU A 336 2.59 -13.55 17.22
C LEU A 336 2.81 -12.47 16.14
N PRO A 337 3.81 -11.60 16.32
CA PRO A 337 4.20 -10.63 15.30
C PRO A 337 4.85 -11.31 14.09
N MET A 338 4.56 -10.79 12.91
CA MET A 338 5.27 -11.11 11.66
C MET A 338 6.78 -10.88 11.80
N PHE A 339 7.60 -11.79 11.28
CA PHE A 339 9.03 -11.51 11.14
C PHE A 339 9.25 -10.33 10.18
N SER A 340 10.01 -9.33 10.60
CA SER A 340 10.25 -8.12 9.78
C SER A 340 11.65 -7.56 9.98
N THR A 341 12.29 -7.10 8.91
CA THR A 341 13.56 -6.36 8.94
C THR A 341 13.40 -4.85 8.74
N ALA A 342 12.17 -4.42 8.41
CA ALA A 342 11.76 -3.02 8.37
C ALA A 342 10.30 -2.92 8.81
N GLU A 343 9.88 -1.73 9.22
CA GLU A 343 8.45 -1.46 9.45
C GLU A 343 7.70 -1.67 8.12
N PRO A 344 6.62 -2.48 8.10
CA PRO A 344 5.91 -2.76 6.87
C PRO A 344 5.24 -1.49 6.36
N SER A 345 5.50 -1.15 5.10
CA SER A 345 4.82 -0.02 4.44
C SER A 345 3.31 -0.24 4.44
N ARG A 346 2.54 0.84 4.32
CA ARG A 346 1.08 0.73 4.27
C ARG A 346 0.61 -0.11 3.08
N ASP A 347 1.33 -0.06 1.95
CA ASP A 347 1.03 -0.86 0.76
C ASP A 347 1.28 -2.36 1.00
N LEU A 348 2.37 -2.71 1.70
CA LEU A 348 2.63 -4.10 2.11
C LEU A 348 1.56 -4.60 3.07
N GLN A 349 1.14 -3.77 4.02
CA GLN A 349 0.06 -4.11 4.92
C GLN A 349 -1.25 -4.35 4.17
N ASP A 350 -1.59 -3.51 3.17
CA ASP A 350 -2.77 -3.72 2.32
C ASP A 350 -2.65 -5.05 1.54
N ALA A 351 -1.47 -5.38 1.01
CA ALA A 351 -1.21 -6.64 0.31
C ALA A 351 -1.39 -7.88 1.21
N ILE A 352 -0.98 -7.79 2.48
CA ILE A 352 -1.14 -8.87 3.47
C ILE A 352 -2.59 -8.95 3.96
N TYR A 353 -3.18 -7.85 4.42
CA TYR A 353 -4.51 -7.85 5.05
C TYR A 353 -5.65 -8.19 4.10
N LYS A 354 -5.42 -8.06 2.78
CA LYS A 354 -6.38 -8.48 1.76
C LYS A 354 -6.71 -9.98 1.86
N ASP A 355 -5.73 -10.80 2.25
CA ASP A 355 -5.86 -12.27 2.28
C ASP A 355 -5.60 -12.86 3.68
N LEU A 356 -5.14 -12.06 4.66
CA LEU A 356 -4.93 -12.49 6.05
C LEU A 356 -6.23 -12.46 6.87
N ILE A 357 -6.56 -13.58 7.52
CA ILE A 357 -7.67 -13.66 8.47
C ILE A 357 -7.36 -12.78 9.70
N ARG A 358 -8.34 -11.99 10.12
CA ARG A 358 -8.19 -11.05 11.24
C ARG A 358 -7.85 -11.80 12.54
N GLY A 359 -6.80 -11.33 13.22
CA GLY A 359 -6.42 -11.80 14.55
C GLY A 359 -5.66 -13.12 14.57
N GLU A 360 -5.16 -13.60 13.42
CA GLU A 360 -4.24 -14.76 13.38
C GLU A 360 -2.80 -14.35 13.69
N VAL A 361 -2.36 -13.22 13.13
CA VAL A 361 -1.00 -12.70 13.22
C VAL A 361 -1.05 -11.19 13.42
N ALA A 362 -0.09 -10.65 14.19
CA ALA A 362 0.15 -9.22 14.25
C ALA A 362 1.11 -8.80 13.13
N VAL A 363 0.62 -8.09 12.11
CA VAL A 363 1.47 -7.63 10.98
C VAL A 363 2.40 -6.48 11.40
N THR A 364 2.05 -5.75 12.45
CA THR A 364 2.79 -4.60 12.99
C THR A 364 3.15 -4.82 14.46
N ASN A 365 3.92 -3.90 15.04
CA ASN A 365 4.28 -3.88 16.46
C ASN A 365 5.13 -5.08 16.92
N GLY A 366 5.79 -5.75 15.97
CA GLY A 366 6.77 -6.80 16.23
C GLY A 366 8.19 -6.26 16.38
N PRO A 367 9.14 -7.11 16.80
CA PRO A 367 10.56 -6.78 16.71
C PRO A 367 10.95 -6.58 15.24
N VAL A 368 11.70 -5.50 14.97
CA VAL A 368 12.27 -5.21 13.65
C VAL A 368 13.75 -5.58 13.66
N PHE A 369 14.12 -6.59 12.89
CA PHE A 369 15.47 -7.15 12.81
C PHE A 369 16.35 -6.30 11.89
N ARG A 370 17.06 -5.34 12.49
CA ARG A 370 18.00 -4.41 11.83
C ARG A 370 19.12 -4.00 12.79
N ASP A 371 20.20 -3.45 12.23
CA ASP A 371 21.42 -3.05 12.96
C ASP A 371 21.36 -1.61 13.53
N TYR A 372 20.25 -0.90 13.35
CA TYR A 372 20.06 0.45 13.90
C TYR A 372 18.69 0.63 14.57
N LEU A 373 18.65 1.42 15.64
CA LEU A 373 17.41 1.93 16.21
C LEU A 373 16.99 3.17 15.43
N LEU A 374 15.76 3.17 14.88
CA LEU A 374 15.15 4.43 14.48
C LEU A 374 14.73 5.15 15.76
N MET A 375 15.14 6.42 15.90
CA MET A 375 14.52 7.28 16.91
C MET A 375 13.01 7.36 16.63
N PRO A 376 12.15 7.36 17.67
CA PRO A 376 10.71 7.47 17.47
C PRO A 376 10.42 8.72 16.63
N GLN A 377 9.94 8.52 15.41
CA GLN A 377 9.47 9.62 14.59
C GLN A 377 8.16 10.11 15.22
N THR A 378 8.22 11.25 15.91
CA THR A 378 7.04 12.07 16.13
C THR A 378 6.56 12.51 14.75
N ASN A 379 5.57 11.80 14.20
CA ASN A 379 4.83 12.22 13.01
C ASN A 379 4.10 13.53 13.31
N ARG A 380 4.82 14.65 13.23
CA ARG A 380 4.23 15.96 12.99
C ARG A 380 3.84 15.95 11.52
N MET A 381 2.59 15.60 11.24
CA MET A 381 1.94 16.09 10.04
C MET A 381 2.00 17.62 10.13
N GLU A 382 2.86 18.24 9.33
CA GLU A 382 2.75 19.66 9.05
C GLU A 382 1.40 19.86 8.38
N ALA A 383 0.48 20.45 9.12
CA ALA A 383 -0.73 21.01 8.56
C ALA A 383 -0.29 22.10 7.59
N VAL A 384 -0.30 21.79 6.30
CA VAL A 384 -0.24 22.79 5.25
C VAL A 384 -1.43 23.70 5.48
N ALA A 385 -1.14 24.96 5.81
CA ALA A 385 -2.14 25.99 5.98
C ALA A 385 -3.02 26.01 4.73
N ALA A 386 -4.32 25.92 4.94
CA ALA A 386 -5.28 26.24 3.90
C ALA A 386 -5.08 27.72 3.59
N ASP A 387 -4.56 28.02 2.39
CA ASP A 387 -4.68 29.36 1.84
C ASP A 387 -6.16 29.71 1.85
N SER A 388 -6.47 30.77 2.58
CA SER A 388 -7.78 31.38 2.56
C SER A 388 -8.10 31.73 1.12
N VAL A 389 -9.12 31.07 0.57
CA VAL A 389 -9.80 31.56 -0.63
C VAL A 389 -10.27 32.96 -0.29
N GLU A 390 -9.57 33.96 -0.82
CA GLU A 390 -10.08 35.32 -0.89
C GLU A 390 -11.44 35.21 -1.56
N THR A 391 -12.47 35.51 -0.79
CA THR A 391 -13.80 35.70 -1.35
C THR A 391 -13.66 36.91 -2.25
N GLU A 392 -13.51 36.68 -3.55
CA GLU A 392 -13.48 37.74 -4.55
C GLU A 392 -14.65 38.67 -4.22
N SER A 393 -14.30 39.91 -3.87
CA SER A 393 -15.26 41.00 -3.90
C SER A 393 -16.00 40.89 -5.23
N LYS A 394 -17.34 40.80 -5.17
CA LYS A 394 -18.19 40.83 -6.36
C LYS A 394 -17.90 42.02 -7.28
N ARG A 395 -17.21 43.05 -6.78
CA ARG A 395 -16.79 44.22 -7.56
C ARG A 395 -15.35 44.07 -8.03
N HIS A 396 -15.18 44.19 -9.34
CA HIS A 396 -13.91 44.20 -10.05
C HIS A 396 -13.67 45.59 -10.66
N VAL A 397 -12.40 46.00 -10.76
CA VAL A 397 -12.03 47.28 -11.40
C VAL A 397 -11.67 47.02 -12.86
N TRP A 398 -12.66 47.21 -13.73
CA TRP A 398 -12.54 47.07 -15.17
C TRP A 398 -11.77 48.25 -15.77
N THR A 399 -10.76 47.95 -16.58
CA THR A 399 -9.96 48.94 -17.30
C THR A 399 -10.34 48.93 -18.77
N ARG A 400 -10.78 50.07 -19.31
CA ARG A 400 -11.01 50.23 -20.74
C ARG A 400 -9.71 50.51 -21.49
N ILE A 401 -9.71 50.25 -22.80
CA ILE A 401 -8.57 50.55 -23.69
C ILE A 401 -8.21 52.04 -23.72
N ASP A 402 -9.16 52.92 -23.41
CA ASP A 402 -8.98 54.37 -23.30
C ASP A 402 -8.44 54.81 -21.91
N GLY A 403 -8.08 53.84 -21.05
CA GLY A 403 -7.55 54.08 -19.71
C GLY A 403 -8.62 54.34 -18.64
N LYS A 404 -9.91 54.43 -19.00
CA LYS A 404 -10.99 54.65 -18.03
C LYS A 404 -11.22 53.42 -17.16
N LYS A 405 -11.22 53.62 -15.84
CA LYS A 405 -11.53 52.57 -14.86
C LYS A 405 -13.01 52.60 -14.47
N ILE A 406 -13.60 51.43 -14.29
CA ILE A 406 -14.99 51.23 -13.91
C ILE A 406 -15.00 50.21 -12.78
N GLU A 407 -15.55 50.54 -11.62
CA GLU A 407 -15.75 49.59 -10.54
C GLU A 407 -17.20 49.08 -10.60
N ALA A 408 -17.38 47.79 -10.90
CA ALA A 408 -18.70 47.18 -11.09
C ALA A 408 -18.64 45.66 -10.93
N GLU A 409 -19.78 45.02 -10.70
CA GLU A 409 -19.93 43.56 -10.68
C GLU A 409 -20.16 43.02 -12.10
N TYR A 410 -19.50 41.92 -12.45
CA TYR A 410 -19.77 41.21 -13.70
C TYR A 410 -21.11 40.48 -13.62
N VAL A 411 -22.01 40.76 -14.56
CA VAL A 411 -23.33 40.11 -14.61
C VAL A 411 -23.34 38.97 -15.62
N THR A 412 -23.04 39.27 -16.88
CA THR A 412 -23.11 38.29 -17.99
C THR A 412 -22.43 38.83 -19.25
N LEU A 413 -22.18 37.94 -20.21
CA LEU A 413 -21.66 38.24 -21.54
C LEU A 413 -22.76 37.87 -22.54
N ILE A 414 -23.29 38.87 -23.26
CA ILE A 414 -24.30 38.66 -24.29
C ILE A 414 -23.71 39.08 -25.63
N ALA A 415 -23.56 38.11 -26.52
CA ALA A 415 -22.82 38.22 -27.79
C ALA A 415 -21.35 38.64 -27.55
N ASP A 416 -21.06 39.93 -27.66
CA ASP A 416 -19.71 40.51 -27.48
C ASP A 416 -19.75 41.74 -26.54
N LYS A 417 -20.80 41.82 -25.71
CA LYS A 417 -21.01 42.92 -24.76
C LYS A 417 -21.06 42.37 -23.34
N VAL A 418 -20.14 42.86 -22.53
CA VAL A 418 -20.02 42.60 -21.11
C VAL A 418 -21.03 43.46 -20.39
N VAL A 419 -21.90 42.84 -19.60
CA VAL A 419 -22.87 43.53 -18.76
C VAL A 419 -22.26 43.67 -17.37
N LEU A 420 -22.04 44.91 -16.95
CA LEU A 420 -21.49 45.28 -15.66
C LEU A 420 -22.56 46.00 -14.83
N GLU A 421 -22.67 45.72 -13.54
CA GLU A 421 -23.65 46.34 -12.64
C GLU A 421 -22.97 47.18 -11.56
N TYR A 422 -23.39 48.44 -11.45
CA TYR A 422 -22.93 49.34 -10.38
C TYR A 422 -23.64 49.06 -9.05
N SER A 423 -23.10 49.58 -7.95
CA SER A 423 -23.65 49.46 -6.60
C SER A 423 -25.11 49.92 -6.43
N GLN A 424 -25.65 50.68 -7.38
CA GLN A 424 -27.03 51.19 -7.39
C GLN A 424 -27.97 50.39 -8.31
N GLY A 425 -27.56 49.23 -8.84
CA GLY A 425 -28.37 48.39 -9.72
C GLY A 425 -28.43 48.85 -11.19
N LYS A 426 -27.65 49.88 -11.54
CA LYS A 426 -27.56 50.37 -12.92
C LYS A 426 -26.62 49.47 -13.73
N GLN A 427 -27.11 48.93 -14.84
CA GLN A 427 -26.31 48.11 -15.76
C GLN A 427 -25.63 48.96 -16.84
N LEU A 428 -24.39 48.62 -17.16
CA LEU A 428 -23.59 49.15 -18.25
C LEU A 428 -23.18 48.01 -19.18
N LYS A 429 -23.41 48.19 -20.48
CA LYS A 429 -22.96 47.25 -21.52
C LYS A 429 -21.69 47.78 -22.17
N VAL A 430 -20.58 47.07 -22.01
CA VAL A 430 -19.27 47.44 -22.59
C VAL A 430 -18.89 46.40 -23.64
N PRO A 431 -18.57 46.79 -24.89
CA PRO A 431 -18.01 45.87 -25.88
C PRO A 431 -16.73 45.21 -25.34
N MET A 432 -16.56 43.91 -25.55
CA MET A 432 -15.40 43.14 -25.08
C MET A 432 -14.08 43.74 -25.59
N ALA A 433 -14.05 44.17 -26.86
CA ALA A 433 -12.91 44.83 -27.49
C ALA A 433 -12.47 46.14 -26.81
N ASN A 434 -13.35 46.78 -26.03
CA ASN A 434 -13.05 48.02 -25.32
C ASN A 434 -12.45 47.79 -23.94
N LEU A 435 -12.29 46.54 -23.49
CA LEU A 435 -11.67 46.19 -22.21
C LEU A 435 -10.19 45.83 -22.37
N SER A 436 -9.45 45.99 -21.27
CA SER A 436 -8.04 45.60 -21.19
C SER A 436 -7.87 44.10 -21.48
N PRO A 437 -6.70 43.65 -21.95
CA PRO A 437 -6.43 42.23 -22.15
C PRO A 437 -6.70 41.39 -20.89
N VAL A 438 -6.35 41.92 -19.71
CA VAL A 438 -6.53 41.26 -18.41
C VAL A 438 -8.01 41.08 -18.09
N ASP A 439 -8.84 42.11 -18.31
CA ASP A 439 -10.27 42.04 -18.05
C ASP A 439 -11.00 41.14 -19.04
N ARG A 440 -10.57 41.14 -20.31
CA ARG A 440 -11.08 40.22 -21.33
C ARG A 440 -10.82 38.78 -20.93
N GLU A 441 -9.59 38.48 -20.53
CA GLU A 441 -9.23 37.16 -20.05
C GLU A 441 -10.03 36.76 -18.80
N TYR A 442 -10.21 37.68 -17.84
CA TYR A 442 -11.05 37.44 -16.66
C TYR A 442 -12.48 37.03 -17.07
N ILE A 443 -13.10 37.75 -18.01
CA ILE A 443 -14.45 37.43 -18.51
C ILE A 443 -14.45 36.09 -19.25
N GLU A 444 -13.47 35.80 -20.10
CA GLU A 444 -13.38 34.52 -20.81
C GLU A 444 -13.34 33.34 -19.83
N LEU A 445 -12.53 33.43 -18.76
CA LEU A 445 -12.46 32.43 -17.70
C LEU A 445 -13.78 32.30 -16.92
N MET A 446 -14.47 33.41 -16.65
CA MET A 446 -15.78 33.41 -15.98
C MET A 446 -16.90 32.81 -16.84
N ASN A 447 -16.76 32.83 -18.17
CA ASN A 447 -17.71 32.24 -19.11
C ASN A 447 -17.18 30.93 -19.73
N SER A 448 -16.67 30.06 -18.88
CA SER A 448 -16.17 28.74 -19.28
C SER A 448 -17.22 27.95 -20.07
N PRO A 449 -16.87 27.37 -21.23
CA PRO A 449 -17.82 26.65 -22.06
C PRO A 449 -18.25 25.33 -21.39
N LYS A 450 -19.39 24.80 -21.81
CA LYS A 450 -19.82 23.45 -21.41
C LYS A 450 -19.11 22.40 -22.26
N PHE A 451 -18.65 21.34 -21.62
CA PHE A 451 -18.03 20.19 -22.23
C PHE A 451 -18.93 18.96 -22.11
N ALA A 452 -18.97 18.14 -23.15
CA ALA A 452 -19.27 16.72 -23.02
C ALA A 452 -18.04 16.05 -22.41
N ILE A 453 -18.23 15.30 -21.33
CA ILE A 453 -17.18 14.60 -20.59
C ILE A 453 -17.51 13.13 -20.59
N ASP A 454 -16.66 12.29 -21.16
CA ASP A 454 -16.83 10.85 -21.18
C ASP A 454 -15.65 10.16 -20.50
N PHE A 455 -15.95 9.18 -19.64
CA PHE A 455 -14.95 8.31 -19.06
C PHE A 455 -14.73 7.12 -20.00
N VAL A 456 -13.47 6.88 -20.37
CA VAL A 456 -13.10 5.74 -21.20
C VAL A 456 -12.76 4.56 -20.29
N LYS A 457 -13.40 3.42 -20.55
CA LYS A 457 -13.07 2.13 -19.94
C LYS A 457 -13.01 1.09 -21.05
N LEU A 458 -11.81 0.67 -21.41
CA LEU A 458 -11.58 -0.45 -22.32
C LEU A 458 -11.20 -1.66 -21.49
N GLY A 459 -11.83 -2.81 -21.76
CA GLY A 459 -11.54 -4.07 -21.10
C GLY A 459 -11.09 -5.10 -22.12
N ASN A 460 -10.03 -5.83 -21.81
CA ASN A 460 -9.62 -7.01 -22.53
C ASN A 460 -9.63 -8.20 -21.58
N ASN A 461 -10.64 -9.07 -21.76
CA ASN A 461 -10.77 -10.26 -20.94
C ASN A 461 -9.87 -11.35 -21.52
N LYS A 462 -8.89 -11.82 -20.76
CA LYS A 462 -8.07 -12.95 -21.16
C LYS A 462 -8.45 -14.18 -20.35
N LEU A 463 -9.09 -15.13 -21.02
CA LEU A 463 -9.32 -16.46 -20.47
C LEU A 463 -8.03 -17.27 -20.51
N ASN A 464 -7.82 -18.14 -19.52
CA ASN A 464 -6.72 -19.10 -19.48
C ASN A 464 -5.31 -18.47 -19.54
N ARG A 465 -5.15 -17.27 -18.98
CA ARG A 465 -3.82 -16.62 -18.85
C ARG A 465 -2.91 -17.39 -17.87
N TYR A 466 -3.49 -18.02 -16.86
CA TYR A 466 -2.76 -18.85 -15.91
C TYR A 466 -2.67 -20.30 -16.39
N GLU A 467 -1.44 -20.80 -16.44
CA GLU A 467 -1.19 -22.23 -16.53
C GLU A 467 -1.63 -22.89 -15.21
N LEU A 468 -2.56 -23.86 -15.30
CA LEU A 468 -2.98 -24.67 -14.16
C LEU A 468 -2.06 -25.87 -14.01
N SER A 469 -1.88 -26.32 -12.78
CA SER A 469 -1.21 -27.59 -12.57
C SER A 469 -2.08 -28.77 -13.06
N PRO A 470 -1.45 -29.92 -13.40
CA PRO A 470 -2.19 -31.14 -13.71
C PRO A 470 -3.19 -31.55 -12.61
N MET A 471 -2.88 -31.25 -11.34
CA MET A 471 -3.76 -31.54 -10.22
C MET A 471 -4.96 -30.60 -10.18
N GLU A 472 -4.76 -29.30 -10.42
CA GLU A 472 -5.84 -28.34 -10.48
C GLU A 472 -6.81 -28.63 -11.65
N ILE A 473 -6.28 -29.08 -12.79
CA ILE A 473 -7.09 -29.57 -13.92
C ILE A 473 -7.91 -30.79 -13.48
N HIS A 474 -7.28 -31.76 -12.82
CA HIS A 474 -7.95 -32.97 -12.33
C HIS A 474 -9.07 -32.66 -11.32
N TRP A 475 -8.86 -31.67 -10.44
CA TRP A 475 -9.85 -31.20 -9.46
C TRP A 475 -10.89 -30.23 -10.04
N ALA A 476 -10.86 -29.97 -11.35
CA ALA A 476 -11.74 -29.03 -12.03
C ALA A 476 -11.76 -27.64 -11.35
N VAL A 477 -10.60 -27.16 -10.88
CA VAL A 477 -10.48 -25.86 -10.22
C VAL A 477 -10.83 -24.77 -11.22
N PRO A 478 -11.76 -23.85 -10.89
CA PRO A 478 -12.10 -22.76 -11.78
C PRO A 478 -10.92 -21.81 -11.94
N GLN A 479 -10.62 -21.48 -13.20
CA GLN A 479 -9.59 -20.51 -13.56
C GLN A 479 -9.89 -19.12 -12.99
N PRO A 480 -8.86 -18.39 -12.49
CA PRO A 480 -9.00 -16.98 -12.21
C PRO A 480 -9.43 -16.22 -13.47
N ARG A 481 -10.29 -15.20 -13.27
CA ARG A 481 -10.62 -14.25 -14.32
C ARG A 481 -9.59 -13.15 -14.29
N VAL A 482 -8.94 -12.93 -15.43
CA VAL A 482 -7.97 -11.86 -15.61
C VAL A 482 -8.49 -10.88 -16.65
N ASN A 483 -8.59 -9.62 -16.23
CA ASN A 483 -9.05 -8.55 -17.09
C ASN A 483 -8.02 -7.43 -17.09
N ASP A 484 -7.53 -7.09 -18.28
CA ASP A 484 -6.73 -5.88 -18.47
C ASP A 484 -7.69 -4.72 -18.71
N TYR A 485 -7.60 -3.67 -17.91
CA TYR A 485 -8.38 -2.45 -18.09
C TYR A 485 -7.49 -1.28 -18.46
N THR A 486 -7.87 -0.56 -19.51
CA THR A 486 -7.31 0.75 -19.83
C THR A 486 -8.36 1.81 -19.57
N PHE A 487 -8.04 2.75 -18.69
CA PHE A 487 -8.90 3.88 -18.37
C PHE A 487 -8.45 5.14 -19.09
N GLY A 488 -9.36 6.11 -19.21
CA GLY A 488 -9.08 7.37 -19.86
C GLY A 488 -10.20 8.37 -19.70
N ALA A 489 -10.01 9.54 -20.27
CA ALA A 489 -11.04 10.56 -20.38
C ALA A 489 -11.08 11.12 -21.80
N LYS A 490 -12.29 11.49 -22.22
CA LYS A 490 -12.56 12.22 -23.45
C LYS A 490 -13.40 13.43 -23.12
N VAL A 491 -13.00 14.60 -23.60
CA VAL A 491 -13.74 15.83 -23.42
C VAL A 491 -13.93 16.53 -24.76
N LYS A 492 -15.09 17.16 -24.96
CA LYS A 492 -15.38 17.94 -26.17
C LYS A 492 -16.21 19.17 -25.82
N GLN A 493 -15.77 20.34 -26.28
CA GLN A 493 -16.52 21.57 -26.10
C GLN A 493 -17.84 21.51 -26.89
N MET A 494 -18.95 21.82 -26.23
CA MET A 494 -20.29 21.78 -26.82
C MET A 494 -20.71 23.11 -27.43
N SER A 495 -20.19 24.22 -26.91
CA SER A 495 -20.47 25.55 -27.44
C SER A 495 -19.58 25.89 -28.64
N SER A 496 -20.08 26.76 -29.51
CA SER A 496 -19.33 27.26 -30.67
C SER A 496 -18.35 28.40 -30.34
N GLY A 497 -18.45 28.97 -29.14
CA GLY A 497 -17.60 30.07 -28.65
C GLY A 497 -16.11 29.70 -28.60
N LEU A 498 -15.25 30.73 -28.65
CA LEU A 498 -13.82 30.54 -28.45
C LEU A 498 -13.52 30.46 -26.95
N TYR A 499 -12.61 29.58 -26.57
CA TYR A 499 -12.08 29.49 -25.22
C TYR A 499 -10.61 29.09 -25.33
N ASN A 500 -9.73 30.10 -25.43
CA ASN A 500 -8.33 29.88 -25.78
C ASN A 500 -7.45 29.75 -24.54
N HIS A 501 -7.96 29.11 -23.49
CA HIS A 501 -7.22 28.88 -22.26
C HIS A 501 -6.92 27.39 -22.09
N GLU A 502 -5.75 27.10 -21.55
CA GLU A 502 -5.36 25.75 -21.20
C GLU A 502 -6.30 25.21 -20.12
N LEU A 503 -6.70 23.96 -20.31
CA LEU A 503 -7.53 23.18 -19.41
C LEU A 503 -6.76 21.94 -18.99
N THR A 504 -6.82 21.61 -17.71
CA THR A 504 -6.36 20.33 -17.18
C THR A 504 -7.54 19.39 -17.05
N VAL A 505 -7.46 18.24 -17.70
CA VAL A 505 -8.42 17.14 -17.56
C VAL A 505 -7.79 16.08 -16.68
N GLU A 506 -8.49 15.69 -15.62
CA GLU A 506 -8.04 14.64 -14.69
C GLU A 506 -9.12 13.58 -14.57
N TYR A 507 -8.74 12.30 -14.62
CA TYR A 507 -9.65 11.19 -14.32
C TYR A 507 -9.18 10.37 -13.12
N PHE A 508 -10.16 9.77 -12.44
CA PHE A 508 -9.99 8.80 -11.37
C PHE A 508 -10.79 7.55 -11.75
N ALA A 509 -10.15 6.39 -11.82
CA ALA A 509 -10.81 5.10 -12.02
C ALA A 509 -11.01 4.42 -10.67
N ILE A 510 -12.24 4.05 -10.35
CA ILE A 510 -12.59 3.50 -9.03
C ILE A 510 -13.00 2.04 -9.15
N GLY A 511 -12.32 1.19 -8.38
CA GLY A 511 -12.61 -0.22 -8.20
C GLY A 511 -13.39 -0.47 -6.92
N LYS A 512 -13.95 -1.68 -6.84
CA LYS A 512 -14.52 -2.23 -5.62
C LYS A 512 -13.96 -3.63 -5.43
N GLU A 513 -13.52 -3.93 -4.22
CA GLU A 513 -13.10 -5.28 -3.86
C GLU A 513 -14.27 -6.27 -4.00
N SER A 514 -13.98 -7.51 -4.38
CA SER A 514 -15.00 -8.54 -4.58
C SER A 514 -15.48 -9.16 -3.28
N LEU A 515 -14.65 -9.15 -2.22
CA LEU A 515 -14.93 -9.76 -0.93
C LEU A 515 -15.85 -8.90 -0.04
N GLY A 516 -15.65 -7.59 -0.05
CA GLY A 516 -16.24 -6.67 0.93
C GLY A 516 -16.84 -5.41 0.31
N ASN A 517 -16.78 -4.31 1.07
CA ASN A 517 -17.41 -3.04 0.72
C ASN A 517 -16.43 -1.89 0.51
N LYS A 518 -15.12 -2.15 0.48
CA LYS A 518 -14.10 -1.13 0.23
C LYS A 518 -13.97 -0.83 -1.26
N TYR A 519 -13.56 0.39 -1.55
CA TYR A 519 -13.24 0.87 -2.88
C TYR A 519 -11.73 0.96 -3.05
N ILE A 520 -11.25 1.00 -4.28
CA ILE A 520 -9.82 1.06 -4.61
C ILE A 520 -9.65 2.18 -5.65
N LEU A 521 -8.66 3.05 -5.46
CA LEU A 521 -8.24 3.96 -6.54
C LEU A 521 -7.40 3.15 -7.54
N LEU A 522 -8.00 2.75 -8.66
CA LEU A 522 -7.38 1.84 -9.63
C LEU A 522 -6.36 2.53 -10.54
N ASP A 523 -6.68 3.75 -10.95
CA ASP A 523 -5.85 4.55 -11.84
C ASP A 523 -6.22 6.03 -11.68
N ARG A 524 -5.26 6.90 -11.92
CA ARG A 524 -5.42 8.35 -11.91
C ARG A 524 -4.43 8.94 -12.89
N GLN A 525 -4.92 9.73 -13.83
CA GLN A 525 -4.07 10.44 -14.78
C GLN A 525 -4.61 11.84 -15.02
N SER A 526 -3.72 12.73 -15.43
CA SER A 526 -4.05 14.07 -15.87
C SER A 526 -3.38 14.40 -17.21
N SER A 527 -4.01 15.29 -17.97
CA SER A 527 -3.49 15.79 -19.23
C SER A 527 -4.04 17.18 -19.50
N THR A 528 -3.25 18.04 -20.15
CA THR A 528 -3.66 19.39 -20.50
C THR A 528 -4.01 19.52 -21.98
N PHE A 529 -4.93 20.42 -22.30
CA PHE A 529 -5.21 20.81 -23.69
C PHE A 529 -5.82 22.22 -23.74
N THR A 530 -5.69 22.90 -24.88
CA THR A 530 -6.45 24.11 -25.19
C THR A 530 -7.47 23.77 -26.27
N PRO A 531 -8.78 24.07 -26.11
CA PRO A 531 -9.77 23.73 -27.13
C PRO A 531 -9.64 24.66 -28.34
N THR A 532 -9.05 24.16 -29.43
CA THR A 532 -8.84 24.91 -30.66
C THR A 532 -9.69 24.33 -31.79
N ARG A 533 -9.78 25.05 -32.92
CA ARG A 533 -10.42 24.47 -34.12
C ARG A 533 -9.65 23.25 -34.64
N GLU A 534 -8.33 23.25 -34.51
CA GLU A 534 -7.42 22.20 -35.01
C GLU A 534 -7.65 20.85 -34.34
N ASN A 535 -7.83 20.82 -33.01
CA ASN A 535 -8.15 19.59 -32.28
C ASN A 535 -9.66 19.29 -32.23
N GLY A 536 -10.47 19.97 -33.05
CA GLY A 536 -11.92 19.84 -33.05
C GLY A 536 -12.57 20.22 -31.72
N ARG A 537 -11.88 21.04 -30.91
CA ARG A 537 -12.21 21.40 -29.52
C ARG A 537 -12.42 20.17 -28.64
N SER A 538 -11.60 19.15 -28.86
CA SER A 538 -11.69 17.87 -28.17
C SER A 538 -10.33 17.37 -27.72
N HIS A 539 -10.35 16.54 -26.69
CA HIS A 539 -9.16 15.90 -26.12
C HIS A 539 -9.51 14.50 -25.63
N GLU A 540 -8.62 13.55 -25.85
CA GLU A 540 -8.75 12.17 -25.39
C GLU A 540 -7.36 11.64 -24.97
N PHE A 541 -7.28 11.05 -23.79
CA PHE A 541 -6.05 10.43 -23.29
C PHE A 541 -6.37 9.21 -22.42
N LYS A 542 -5.40 8.30 -22.29
CA LYS A 542 -5.54 7.00 -21.60
C LYS A 542 -4.26 6.66 -20.85
N GLY A 543 -4.41 5.96 -19.73
CA GLY A 543 -3.30 5.39 -18.97
C GLY A 543 -2.79 4.07 -19.56
N ALA A 544 -1.82 3.47 -18.87
CA ALA A 544 -1.39 2.11 -19.16
C ALA A 544 -2.50 1.09 -18.78
N PRO A 545 -2.55 -0.09 -19.42
CA PRO A 545 -3.42 -1.17 -18.96
C PRO A 545 -3.04 -1.60 -17.54
N ILE A 546 -4.05 -1.80 -16.68
CA ILE A 546 -3.89 -2.42 -15.37
C ILE A 546 -4.53 -3.80 -15.35
N GLU A 547 -3.90 -4.76 -14.67
CA GLU A 547 -4.44 -6.11 -14.52
C GLU A 547 -5.30 -6.22 -13.27
N LEU A 548 -6.54 -6.70 -13.41
CA LEU A 548 -7.38 -7.09 -12.28
C LEU A 548 -7.67 -8.58 -12.33
N VAL A 549 -7.35 -9.27 -11.23
CA VAL A 549 -7.53 -10.71 -11.07
C VAL A 549 -8.66 -10.97 -10.08
N GLU A 550 -9.60 -11.83 -10.45
CA GLU A 550 -10.67 -12.32 -9.58
C GLU A 550 -10.70 -13.85 -9.56
N TYR A 551 -10.71 -14.44 -8.36
CA TYR A 551 -10.70 -15.90 -8.16
C TYR A 551 -11.48 -16.26 -6.90
N ASP A 552 -11.79 -17.55 -6.74
CA ASP A 552 -12.43 -18.07 -5.54
C ASP A 552 -11.39 -18.84 -4.70
N LEU A 553 -11.41 -18.58 -3.39
CA LEU A 553 -10.60 -19.29 -2.41
C LEU A 553 -11.44 -19.44 -1.12
N ASP A 554 -11.53 -20.66 -0.60
CA ASP A 554 -12.32 -21.01 0.58
C ASP A 554 -13.75 -20.45 0.56
N GLU A 555 -14.44 -20.67 -0.57
CA GLU A 555 -15.84 -20.26 -0.83
C GLU A 555 -16.07 -18.75 -0.80
N GLN A 556 -14.99 -17.97 -0.91
CA GLN A 556 -15.05 -16.52 -0.92
C GLN A 556 -14.39 -15.96 -2.20
N ARG A 557 -15.10 -15.04 -2.85
CA ARG A 557 -14.61 -14.35 -4.06
C ARG A 557 -13.57 -13.29 -3.69
N ARG A 558 -12.36 -13.43 -4.23
CA ARG A 558 -11.24 -12.50 -4.11
C ARG A 558 -11.09 -11.64 -5.36
N GLY A 559 -10.34 -10.54 -5.23
CA GLY A 559 -10.05 -9.64 -6.33
C GLY A 559 -10.80 -8.31 -6.26
N ALA A 560 -10.87 -7.61 -7.38
CA ALA A 560 -11.58 -6.36 -7.52
C ALA A 560 -12.11 -6.17 -8.93
N LYS A 561 -13.10 -5.28 -9.09
CA LYS A 561 -13.65 -4.90 -10.38
C LYS A 561 -13.88 -3.39 -10.48
N PRO A 562 -13.83 -2.79 -11.68
CA PRO A 562 -14.13 -1.37 -11.87
C PRO A 562 -15.62 -1.09 -11.63
N VAL A 563 -15.95 -0.06 -10.84
CA VAL A 563 -17.34 0.30 -10.51
C VAL A 563 -17.67 1.77 -10.68
N GLY A 564 -16.68 2.67 -10.63
CA GLY A 564 -16.91 4.11 -10.63
C GLY A 564 -15.81 4.89 -11.32
N ASN A 565 -16.03 6.19 -11.48
CA ASN A 565 -15.05 7.12 -12.00
C ASN A 565 -15.34 8.55 -11.52
N LEU A 566 -14.39 9.45 -11.69
CA LEU A 566 -14.59 10.89 -11.64
C LEU A 566 -13.73 11.49 -12.74
N VAL A 567 -14.28 12.41 -13.53
CA VAL A 567 -13.51 13.22 -14.48
C VAL A 567 -13.74 14.68 -14.16
N THR A 568 -12.66 15.46 -14.06
CA THR A 568 -12.71 16.90 -13.79
C THR A 568 -12.03 17.67 -14.91
N ILE A 569 -12.52 18.89 -15.15
CA ILE A 569 -11.90 19.89 -16.02
C ILE A 569 -11.57 21.09 -15.15
N THR A 570 -10.31 21.46 -15.11
CA THR A 570 -9.78 22.57 -14.32
C THR A 570 -9.23 23.64 -15.26
N ASP A 571 -9.58 24.91 -15.03
CA ASP A 571 -9.03 26.03 -15.78
C ASP A 571 -7.61 26.40 -15.32
N LYS A 572 -6.97 27.34 -16.02
CA LYS A 572 -5.63 27.82 -15.68
C LYS A 572 -5.51 28.50 -14.30
N ARG A 573 -6.62 28.83 -13.63
CA ARG A 573 -6.63 29.38 -12.25
C ARG A 573 -6.60 28.25 -11.21
N GLY A 574 -6.72 27.00 -11.62
CA GLY A 574 -6.87 25.87 -10.72
C GLY A 574 -8.32 25.63 -10.29
N HIS A 575 -9.31 26.33 -10.88
CA HIS A 575 -10.71 26.14 -10.57
C HIS A 575 -11.32 25.01 -11.40
N ILE A 576 -11.99 24.06 -10.75
CA ILE A 576 -12.74 23.01 -11.45
C ILE A 576 -14.01 23.62 -12.02
N ILE A 577 -14.03 23.80 -13.34
CA ILE A 577 -15.14 24.44 -14.07
C ILE A 577 -16.25 23.45 -14.43
N GLN A 578 -15.93 22.15 -14.51
CA GLN A 578 -16.89 21.09 -14.76
C GLN A 578 -16.36 19.73 -14.28
N TYR A 579 -17.25 18.84 -13.87
CA TYR A 579 -16.93 17.45 -13.58
C TYR A 579 -18.05 16.50 -14.04
N ARG A 580 -17.73 15.21 -14.12
CA ARG A 580 -18.71 14.12 -14.26
C ARG A 580 -18.33 12.99 -13.31
N ALA A 581 -19.30 12.56 -12.50
CA ALA A 581 -19.17 11.40 -11.62
C ALA A 581 -20.51 10.65 -11.55
N PRO A 582 -20.54 9.32 -11.72
CA PRO A 582 -21.72 8.51 -11.44
C PRO A 582 -22.08 8.46 -9.95
N TYR A 583 -21.14 8.79 -9.05
CA TYR A 583 -21.36 8.79 -7.62
C TYR A 583 -20.99 10.16 -7.01
N SER A 584 -21.94 10.80 -6.34
CA SER A 584 -21.75 12.16 -5.78
C SER A 584 -20.65 12.21 -4.71
N TRP A 585 -20.53 11.15 -3.91
CA TRP A 585 -19.54 11.07 -2.82
C TRP A 585 -18.09 11.19 -3.31
N LEU A 586 -17.78 10.85 -4.57
CA LEU A 586 -16.44 11.05 -5.14
C LEU A 586 -16.12 12.54 -5.32
N TRP A 587 -17.10 13.33 -5.74
CA TRP A 587 -16.98 14.77 -5.88
C TRP A 587 -16.97 15.46 -4.51
N GLU A 588 -17.91 15.08 -3.63
CA GLU A 588 -18.03 15.64 -2.28
C GLU A 588 -16.72 15.48 -1.46
N ASN A 589 -15.93 14.43 -1.76
CA ASN A 589 -14.68 14.12 -1.09
C ASN A 589 -13.46 14.17 -2.02
N ILE A 590 -13.50 15.01 -3.07
CA ILE A 590 -12.43 15.08 -4.07
C ILE A 590 -11.04 15.41 -3.47
N GLU A 591 -10.99 16.24 -2.44
CA GLU A 591 -9.72 16.61 -1.79
C GLU A 591 -9.05 15.40 -1.12
N ASN A 592 -9.83 14.50 -0.54
CA ASN A 592 -9.32 13.25 0.00
C ASN A 592 -8.89 12.31 -1.14
N LEU A 593 -9.71 12.21 -2.20
CA LEU A 593 -9.42 11.37 -3.37
C LEU A 593 -8.10 11.78 -4.06
N LYS A 594 -7.84 13.08 -4.18
CA LYS A 594 -6.59 13.64 -4.76
C LYS A 594 -5.35 13.34 -3.92
N ARG A 595 -5.49 13.02 -2.64
CA ARG A 595 -4.37 12.68 -1.73
C ARG A 595 -4.11 11.17 -1.65
N LEU A 596 -5.02 10.35 -2.15
CA LEU A 596 -4.87 8.90 -2.13
C LEU A 596 -3.83 8.44 -3.16
N PRO A 597 -2.87 7.58 -2.76
CA PRO A 597 -2.04 6.86 -3.72
C PRO A 597 -2.89 5.91 -4.57
N VAL A 598 -2.50 5.73 -5.83
CA VAL A 598 -3.07 4.68 -6.69
C VAL A 598 -2.80 3.31 -6.05
N GLY A 599 -3.77 2.38 -6.17
CA GLY A 599 -3.76 1.07 -5.53
C GLY A 599 -4.29 1.05 -4.09
N SER A 600 -4.46 2.21 -3.44
CA SER A 600 -4.94 2.27 -2.06
C SER A 600 -6.43 1.95 -1.91
N TYR A 601 -6.77 1.23 -0.84
CA TYR A 601 -8.15 1.00 -0.42
C TYR A 601 -8.73 2.23 0.29
N MET A 602 -10.00 2.50 0.04
CA MET A 602 -10.72 3.63 0.61
C MET A 602 -12.18 3.30 0.96
N ASP A 603 -12.77 4.10 1.85
CA ASP A 603 -14.21 4.14 2.07
C ASP A 603 -14.88 5.25 1.21
N LYS A 604 -16.18 5.48 1.43
CA LYS A 604 -16.95 6.50 0.68
C LYS A 604 -16.59 7.94 1.02
N THR A 605 -15.77 8.18 2.04
CA THR A 605 -15.22 9.50 2.35
C THR A 605 -13.89 9.74 1.61
N CYS A 606 -13.49 8.82 0.73
CA CYS A 606 -12.20 8.78 0.06
C CYS A 606 -11.02 8.78 1.06
N THR A 607 -11.25 8.29 2.28
CA THR A 607 -10.19 8.13 3.30
C THR A 607 -9.57 6.75 3.16
N ARG A 608 -8.24 6.66 3.28
CA ARG A 608 -7.52 5.39 3.18
C ARG A 608 -7.92 4.45 4.32
N VAL A 609 -8.31 3.23 3.97
CA VAL A 609 -8.67 2.16 4.90
C VAL A 609 -7.91 0.89 4.53
N TYR A 610 -7.91 -0.11 5.41
CA TYR A 610 -7.42 -1.45 5.04
C TYR A 610 -8.48 -2.19 4.21
N PRO A 611 -8.06 -3.17 3.37
CA PRO A 611 -8.99 -4.08 2.70
C PRO A 611 -9.87 -4.84 3.69
N THR A 612 -10.98 -5.39 3.20
CA THR A 612 -11.80 -6.29 4.02
C THR A 612 -11.05 -7.61 4.18
N PRO A 613 -10.70 -8.04 5.42
CA PRO A 613 -10.05 -9.33 5.61
C PRO A 613 -11.05 -10.48 5.36
N PRO A 614 -10.56 -11.64 4.89
CA PRO A 614 -11.39 -12.82 4.77
C PRO A 614 -11.90 -13.32 6.12
N LYS A 615 -13.02 -14.04 6.05
CA LYS A 615 -13.54 -14.78 7.19
C LYS A 615 -12.86 -16.13 7.26
N SER A 616 -12.64 -16.62 8.48
CA SER A 616 -12.39 -18.04 8.71
C SER A 616 -13.66 -18.82 8.33
N THR A 617 -13.52 -19.71 7.34
CA THR A 617 -14.61 -20.57 6.85
C THR A 617 -14.32 -22.05 7.05
N ARG A 618 -13.05 -22.47 7.06
CA ARG A 618 -12.63 -23.88 7.20
C ARG A 618 -11.66 -24.14 8.35
N TRP A 619 -10.74 -23.20 8.58
CA TRP A 619 -9.60 -23.32 9.49
C TRP A 619 -9.70 -22.27 10.60
#